data_AF-A0A836SI44-F1
#
_entry.id   AF-A0A836SI44-F1
#
_cell.length_a   1.000
_cell.length_b   1.000
_cell.length_c   1.000
_cell.angle_alpha   90.00
_cell.angle_beta   90.00
_cell.angle_gamma   90.00
#
_symmetry.space_group_name_H-M   'P 1'
#
loop_
_entity.id
_entity.type
_entity.pdbx_description
1 polymer ?
#
loop_
_entity_poly.entity_id
_entity_poly.type
_entity_poly.pdbx_seq_one_letter_code
_entity_poly.pdbx_strand_id
1 'polypeptide(L)'
;MYGTPSYMSPEHLAGKALDGRTDLFSLGVMLYQLLTGKLPFEGESLATLMFKIANEPHLDMLSIRTDVPPCLKKRVDTALEKVPENRYQSGAEFASALRDCGQA
;
A
#
# COMPACT_ATOMS: atom_id res chain seq x y z
N MET A 1 -7.92 19.57 -7.32
CA MET A 1 -6.52 19.27 -6.96
C MET A 1 -6.57 18.01 -6.11
N TYR A 2 -6.69 16.86 -6.76
CA TYR A 2 -6.80 15.55 -6.11
C TYR A 2 -5.39 15.11 -5.71
N GLY A 3 -5.24 14.37 -4.61
CA GLY A 3 -3.96 14.04 -4.00
C GLY A 3 -2.91 13.46 -4.95
N THR A 4 -1.67 13.33 -4.50
CA THR A 4 -0.59 12.72 -5.30
C THR A 4 -1.04 11.31 -5.73
N PRO A 5 -1.24 11.04 -7.04
CA PRO A 5 -1.88 9.83 -7.54
C PRO A 5 -1.23 8.53 -7.04
N SER A 6 0.06 8.59 -6.71
CA SER A 6 0.85 7.50 -6.14
C SER A 6 0.29 6.89 -4.85
N TYR A 7 -0.57 7.60 -4.10
CA TYR A 7 -1.17 7.11 -2.85
C TYR A 7 -2.64 6.74 -3.00
N MET A 8 -3.24 6.97 -4.17
CA MET A 8 -4.66 6.65 -4.37
C MET A 8 -4.85 5.13 -4.39
N SER A 9 -5.95 4.67 -3.80
CA SER A 9 -6.33 3.27 -3.86
C SER A 9 -6.96 2.91 -5.23
N PRO A 10 -6.96 1.62 -5.61
CA PRO A 10 -7.61 1.14 -6.83
C PRO A 10 -9.07 1.58 -6.97
N GLU A 11 -9.83 1.54 -5.88
CA GLU A 11 -11.24 1.93 -5.86
C GLU A 11 -11.44 3.45 -6.02
N HIS A 12 -10.51 4.27 -5.51
CA HIS A 12 -10.49 5.72 -5.73
C HIS A 12 -10.26 6.03 -7.20
N LEU A 13 -9.28 5.38 -7.83
CA LEU A 13 -9.00 5.55 -9.26
C LEU A 13 -10.18 5.10 -10.15
N ALA A 14 -10.91 4.08 -9.71
CA ALA A 14 -12.08 3.57 -10.41
C ALA A 14 -13.36 4.40 -10.18
N GLY A 15 -13.32 5.44 -9.35
CA GLY A 15 -14.50 6.24 -9.00
C GLY A 15 -15.58 5.45 -8.25
N LYS A 16 -15.20 4.39 -7.53
CA LYS A 16 -16.11 3.57 -6.73
C LYS A 16 -16.40 4.24 -5.38
N ALA A 17 -17.40 3.73 -4.67
CA ALA A 17 -17.66 4.15 -3.29
C ALA A 17 -16.42 3.92 -2.42
N LEU A 18 -16.00 4.95 -1.69
CA LEU A 18 -14.84 4.91 -0.81
C LEU A 18 -15.29 4.66 0.62
N ASP A 19 -14.50 3.87 1.34
CA ASP A 19 -14.61 3.70 2.78
C ASP A 19 -13.22 3.80 3.42
N GLY A 20 -13.14 3.59 4.73
CA GLY A 20 -11.89 3.73 5.48
C GLY A 20 -10.73 2.85 4.98
N ARG A 21 -11.00 1.80 4.19
CA ARG A 21 -9.97 0.92 3.61
C ARG A 21 -9.18 1.60 2.49
N THR A 22 -9.69 2.68 1.92
CA THR A 22 -8.94 3.56 1.01
C THR A 22 -7.80 4.28 1.73
N ASP A 23 -8.04 4.74 2.97
CA ASP A 23 -7.00 5.36 3.78
C ASP A 23 -5.94 4.34 4.23
N LEU A 24 -6.35 3.09 4.49
CA LEU A 24 -5.43 2.01 4.84
C LEU A 24 -4.49 1.65 3.69
N PHE A 25 -4.97 1.67 2.46
CA PHE A 25 -4.12 1.50 1.28
C PHE A 25 -3.11 2.66 1.17
N SER A 26 -3.59 3.90 1.31
CA SER A 26 -2.76 5.11 1.27
C SER A 26 -1.66 5.07 2.34
N LEU A 27 -2.00 4.62 3.55
CA LEU A 27 -1.06 4.40 4.65
C LEU A 27 -0.06 3.28 4.34
N GLY A 28 -0.51 2.19 3.69
CA GLY A 28 0.35 1.12 3.20
C GLY A 28 1.40 1.63 2.21
N VAL A 29 0.99 2.49 1.26
CA VAL A 29 1.91 3.14 0.30
C VAL A 29 2.94 4.00 1.03
N MET A 30 2.49 4.81 1.99
CA MET A 30 3.39 5.65 2.77
C MET A 30 4.39 4.81 3.59
N LEU A 31 3.93 3.74 4.24
CA LEU A 31 4.79 2.85 5.01
C LEU A 31 5.81 2.15 4.11
N TYR A 32 5.40 1.66 2.94
CA TYR A 32 6.30 1.11 1.93
C TYR A 32 7.43 2.11 1.60
N GLN A 33 7.07 3.37 1.36
CA GLN A 33 8.04 4.40 1.02
C GLN A 33 8.95 4.76 2.19
N LEU A 34 8.45 4.80 3.41
CA LEU A 34 9.27 5.04 4.59
C LEU A 34 10.30 3.92 4.81
N LEU A 35 9.94 2.67 4.50
CA LEU A 35 10.82 1.51 4.67
C LEU A 35 11.88 1.42 3.56
N THR A 36 11.51 1.73 2.32
CA THR A 36 12.35 1.48 1.13
C THR A 36 12.95 2.73 0.49
N GLY A 37 12.43 3.92 0.83
CA GLY A 37 12.76 5.17 0.15
C GLY A 37 12.13 5.33 -1.24
N LYS A 38 11.36 4.35 -1.72
CA LYS A 38 10.74 4.33 -3.06
C LYS A 38 9.24 4.12 -2.99
N LEU A 39 8.51 4.48 -4.05
CA LEU A 39 7.08 4.20 -4.13
C LEU A 39 6.83 2.73 -4.54
N PRO A 40 5.72 2.12 -4.10
CA PRO A 40 5.34 0.76 -4.50
C PRO A 40 4.93 0.66 -5.98
N PHE A 41 4.45 1.76 -6.56
CA PHE A 41 4.01 1.87 -7.94
C PHE A 41 4.65 3.10 -8.59
N GLU A 42 5.26 2.90 -9.75
CA GLU A 42 5.87 3.96 -10.57
C GLU A 42 5.49 3.75 -12.04
N GLY A 43 5.22 4.83 -12.76
CA GLY A 43 4.87 4.81 -14.17
C GLY A 43 5.42 6.03 -14.90
N GLU A 44 5.78 5.84 -16.17
CA GLU A 44 6.33 6.92 -17.03
C GLU A 44 5.29 7.99 -17.39
N SER A 45 4.00 7.64 -17.26
CA SER A 45 2.88 8.54 -17.42
C SER A 45 1.88 8.36 -16.29
N LEU A 46 1.02 9.36 -16.09
CA LEU A 46 -0.07 9.27 -15.12
C LEU A 46 -1.01 8.08 -15.41
N ALA A 47 -1.32 7.85 -16.68
CA ALA A 47 -2.17 6.73 -17.09
C ALA A 47 -1.52 5.38 -16.75
N THR A 48 -0.22 5.23 -17.00
CA THR A 48 0.54 4.02 -16.65
C THR A 48 0.58 3.82 -15.14
N LEU A 49 0.81 4.87 -14.36
CA LEU A 49 0.80 4.79 -12.90
C LEU A 49 -0.57 4.34 -12.38
N MET A 50 -1.66 4.94 -12.86
CA MET A 50 -3.02 4.56 -12.47
C MET A 50 -3.34 3.11 -12.83
N PHE A 51 -2.93 2.66 -14.02
CA PHE A 51 -3.09 1.27 -14.45
C PHE A 51 -2.37 0.30 -13.50
N LYS A 52 -1.13 0.59 -13.12
CA LYS A 52 -0.34 -0.22 -12.19
C LYS A 52 -0.95 -0.25 -10.80
N ILE A 53 -1.38 0.89 -10.29
CA ILE A 53 -2.09 0.96 -9.00
C ILE A 53 -3.35 0.09 -9.04
N ALA A 54 -4.11 0.11 -10.14
CA ALA A 54 -5.34 -0.68 -10.23
C ALA A 54 -5.12 -2.18 -10.46
N ASN A 55 -4.10 -2.59 -11.23
CA ASN A 55 -4.02 -3.94 -11.79
C ASN A 55 -2.74 -4.71 -11.49
N GLU A 56 -1.62 -4.04 -11.24
CA GLU A 56 -0.32 -4.71 -11.06
C GLU A 56 0.04 -4.87 -9.59
N PRO A 57 0.73 -5.96 -9.20
CA PRO A 57 1.31 -6.06 -7.87
C PRO A 57 2.32 -4.94 -7.64
N HIS A 58 2.49 -4.52 -6.38
CA HIS A 58 3.55 -3.57 -6.05
C HIS A 58 4.93 -4.23 -6.20
N LEU A 59 5.96 -3.41 -6.37
CA LEU A 59 7.33 -3.90 -6.36
C LEU A 59 7.65 -4.59 -5.01
N ASP A 60 8.41 -5.68 -5.04
CA ASP A 60 8.79 -6.36 -3.80
C ASP A 60 9.78 -5.50 -3.02
N MET A 61 9.47 -5.17 -1.76
CA MET A 61 10.36 -4.41 -0.88
C MET A 61 11.74 -5.07 -0.75
N LEU A 62 11.81 -6.40 -0.71
CA LEU A 62 13.08 -7.12 -0.55
C LEU A 62 13.98 -7.02 -1.79
N SER A 63 13.42 -6.66 -2.96
CA SER A 63 14.22 -6.34 -4.15
C SER A 63 14.92 -4.98 -4.04
N ILE A 64 14.44 -4.10 -3.15
CA ILE A 64 14.99 -2.75 -2.94
C ILE A 64 15.88 -2.73 -1.69
N ARG A 65 15.40 -3.35 -0.61
CA ARG A 65 16.00 -3.31 0.71
C ARG A 65 15.86 -4.67 1.39
N THR A 66 16.96 -5.42 1.42
CA THR A 66 16.98 -6.82 1.90
C THR A 66 16.96 -6.96 3.42
N ASP A 67 17.25 -5.89 4.17
CA ASP A 67 17.20 -5.87 5.65
C ASP A 67 15.82 -5.52 6.21
N VAL A 68 14.79 -5.35 5.37
CA VAL A 68 13.41 -5.16 5.84
C VAL A 68 12.94 -6.43 6.55
N PRO A 69 12.47 -6.35 7.82
CA PRO A 69 11.94 -7.50 8.53
C PRO A 69 10.79 -8.16 7.76
N PRO A 70 10.80 -9.51 7.58
CA PRO A 70 9.73 -10.22 6.88
C PRO A 70 8.33 -9.99 7.46
N CYS A 71 8.26 -9.73 8.78
CA CYS A 71 7.00 -9.38 9.43
C CYS A 71 6.42 -8.09 8.87
N LEU A 72 7.21 -7.00 8.82
CA LEU A 72 6.77 -5.71 8.27
C LEU A 72 6.42 -5.82 6.79
N LYS A 73 7.21 -6.58 6.02
CA LYS A 73 6.93 -6.86 4.62
C LYS A 73 5.50 -7.38 4.44
N LYS A 74 5.16 -8.44 5.17
CA LYS A 74 3.82 -9.06 5.11
C LYS A 74 2.70 -8.07 5.46
N ARG A 75 2.92 -7.16 6.41
CA ARG A 75 1.90 -6.15 6.80
C ARG A 75 1.67 -5.13 5.69
N VAL A 76 2.74 -4.65 5.07
CA VAL A 76 2.62 -3.73 3.92
C VAL A 76 1.99 -4.44 2.73
N ASP A 77 2.39 -5.67 2.41
CA ASP A 77 1.79 -6.46 1.32
C ASP A 77 0.26 -6.58 1.51
N THR A 78 -0.17 -6.90 2.74
CA THR A 78 -1.61 -6.99 3.09
C THR A 78 -2.34 -5.65 2.92
N ALA A 79 -1.72 -4.53 3.34
CA ALA A 79 -2.31 -3.21 3.19
C ALA A 79 -2.43 -2.76 1.72
N LEU A 80 -1.55 -3.25 0.85
CA LEU A 80 -1.49 -2.93 -0.58
C LEU A 80 -2.26 -3.91 -1.49
N GLU A 81 -3.03 -4.83 -0.89
CA GLU A 81 -3.95 -5.70 -1.63
C GLU A 81 -4.92 -4.89 -2.49
N LYS A 82 -5.22 -5.36 -3.70
CA LYS A 82 -6.07 -4.60 -4.64
C LYS A 82 -7.54 -4.66 -4.26
N VAL A 83 -7.96 -5.81 -3.75
CA VAL A 83 -9.31 -6.07 -3.27
C VAL A 83 -9.42 -5.55 -1.82
N PRO A 84 -10.28 -4.56 -1.52
CA PRO A 84 -10.39 -3.99 -0.17
C PRO A 84 -10.71 -5.03 0.92
N GLU A 85 -11.42 -6.10 0.58
CA GLU A 85 -11.77 -7.20 1.48
C GLU A 85 -10.55 -8.02 1.92
N ASN A 86 -9.46 -8.01 1.14
CA ASN A 86 -8.21 -8.69 1.47
C ASN A 86 -7.26 -7.83 2.31
N ARG A 87 -7.59 -6.55 2.53
CA ARG A 87 -6.80 -5.62 3.36
C ARG A 87 -7.18 -5.77 4.84
N TYR A 88 -6.50 -4.99 5.68
CA TYR A 88 -7.00 -4.68 7.02
C TYR A 88 -8.37 -4.00 6.93
N GLN A 89 -9.30 -4.38 7.79
CA GLN A 89 -10.67 -3.86 7.80
C GLN A 89 -10.79 -2.61 8.68
N SER A 90 -9.79 -2.33 9.53
CA SER A 90 -9.73 -1.12 10.34
C SER A 90 -8.30 -0.65 10.60
N GLY A 91 -8.15 0.64 10.93
CA GLY A 91 -6.86 1.17 11.37
C GLY A 91 -6.37 0.53 12.68
N ALA A 92 -7.28 0.12 13.56
CA ALA A 92 -6.93 -0.58 14.80
C ALA A 92 -6.30 -1.95 14.52
N GLU A 93 -6.87 -2.70 13.57
CA GLU A 93 -6.32 -3.99 13.12
C GLU A 93 -4.93 -3.81 12.50
N PHE A 94 -4.77 -2.84 11.60
CA PHE A 94 -3.48 -2.58 10.98
C PHE A 94 -2.42 -2.16 12.01
N ALA A 95 -2.77 -1.26 12.93
CA ALA A 95 -1.87 -0.83 14.00
C ALA A 95 -1.48 -1.98 14.94
N SER A 96 -2.41 -2.88 15.26
CA SER A 96 -2.10 -4.10 16.03
C SER A 96 -1.09 -4.96 15.28
N ALA A 97 -1.36 -5.24 14.01
CA ALA A 97 -0.51 -6.10 13.19
C ALA A 97 0.92 -5.55 13.01
N LEU A 98 1.09 -4.22 13.01
CA LEU A 98 2.40 -3.56 13.00
C LEU A 98 3.12 -3.68 14.35
N ARG A 99 2.41 -3.50 15.47
CA ARG A 99 2.98 -3.63 16.81
C ARG A 99 3.48 -5.04 17.10
N ASP A 100 2.77 -6.06 16.62
CA ASP A 100 3.19 -7.46 16.75
C ASP A 100 4.58 -7.72 16.12
N CYS A 101 4.96 -6.94 15.10
CA CYS A 101 6.29 -7.04 14.49
C CYS A 101 7.40 -6.38 15.32
N GLY A 102 7.08 -5.37 16.14
CA GLY A 102 8.05 -4.67 16.99
C GLY A 102 8.29 -5.33 18.34
N GLN A 103 7.50 -6.35 18.69
CA GLN A 103 7.63 -7.13 19.91
C GLN A 103 8.30 -8.50 19.70
N ALA A 104 8.80 -8.77 18.48
CA ALA A 104 9.49 -9.99 18.09
C ALA A 104 11.01 -9.80 18.03
#